data_AF-A0A7X8N412-F1
#
_entry.id   AF-A0A7X8N412-F1
#
_cell.length_a   1.000
_cell.length_b   1.000
_cell.length_c   1.000
_cell.angle_alpha   90.00
_cell.angle_beta   90.00
_cell.angle_gamma   90.00
#
_symmetry.space_group_name_H-M   'P 1'
#
loop_
_entity.id
_entity.type
_entity.pdbx_description
1 polymer ?
#
loop_
_entity_poly.entity_id
_entity_poly.type
_entity_poly.pdbx_seq_one_letter_code
_entity_poly.pdbx_strand_id
1 'polypeptide(L)'
;MTVNYKANTLRRTSVPGWFEYSKEPCPICGHSGGCMVNKEGEAVACIRKESKTAFSKNSACPSWLHFLKGAKKKKIDVAATSEVEHQQKLESSILNKVYRALLDCTILEDGHYQHLTSAKRGLTDLQIRNREYRSFPSKPWEIVKLIEDETGISDFTGIPGFYKAKGKYGDYWSINGSDGILIPFRNTKNEIEGFQVRIDNPPNDVEIKRLKEGLQARVIKQPNLVQVIFEGEIIQEIEMELKKENVITYEGRVVGWVTLKKGKRYFWFSSANKECGTGPGSPAPVHVSIPSFQLQGWQVGEQMKTRTVWLGEGPLKGDIAVDLIVELYDEIELHDIGTTILSLPGVGSWRLAIPLLEEMGVEQVNICFDMDAITNPYVKKHLMEAAKELKSRGYRGNIVLWSEKENAGGIDDLLLKRTTVPQIKRLF
;
A
#
# COMPACT_ATOMS: atom_id res chain seq x y z
N MET A 1 -32.09 -11.40 22.87
CA MET A 1 -31.37 -11.70 21.62
C MET A 1 -30.16 -10.79 21.54
N THR A 2 -28.99 -11.32 21.84
CA THR A 2 -27.73 -10.60 22.06
C THR A 2 -27.12 -10.22 20.72
N VAL A 3 -27.12 -8.93 20.39
CA VAL A 3 -26.47 -8.39 19.18
C VAL A 3 -24.97 -8.31 19.46
N ASN A 4 -24.23 -9.40 19.20
CA ASN A 4 -22.77 -9.44 19.26
C ASN A 4 -22.17 -9.19 17.88
N TYR A 5 -21.86 -7.93 17.57
CA TYR A 5 -20.91 -7.54 16.51
C TYR A 5 -20.21 -6.22 16.90
N LYS A 6 -19.34 -6.22 17.92
CA LYS A 6 -18.27 -5.20 18.00
C LYS A 6 -17.18 -5.61 17.00
N ALA A 7 -17.32 -5.24 15.73
CA ALA A 7 -16.25 -5.43 14.76
C ALA A 7 -15.03 -4.61 15.22
N ASN A 8 -13.87 -5.26 15.33
CA ASN A 8 -12.61 -4.63 15.71
C ASN A 8 -12.24 -3.53 14.69
N THR A 9 -12.52 -2.26 14.99
CA THR A 9 -12.25 -1.14 14.08
C THR A 9 -10.82 -0.63 14.18
N LEU A 10 -10.16 -0.96 15.29
CA LEU A 10 -8.77 -0.63 15.58
C LEU A 10 -7.87 -1.86 15.46
N ARG A 11 -6.62 -1.63 15.08
CA ARG A 11 -5.60 -2.68 14.92
C ARG A 11 -4.45 -2.42 15.89
N ARG A 12 -3.95 -3.45 16.60
CA ARG A 12 -2.72 -3.33 17.41
C ARG A 12 -1.54 -2.95 16.52
N THR A 13 -0.66 -2.10 17.05
CA THR A 13 0.57 -1.70 16.35
C THR A 13 1.79 -2.27 17.06
N SER A 14 2.95 -2.18 16.40
CA SER A 14 4.23 -2.49 17.03
C SER A 14 4.60 -1.51 18.16
N VAL A 15 3.93 -0.34 18.23
CA VAL A 15 4.14 0.64 19.30
C VAL A 15 3.29 0.25 20.50
N PRO A 16 3.88 -0.09 21.66
CA PRO A 16 3.13 -0.58 22.81
C PRO A 16 2.07 0.42 23.30
N GLY A 17 0.84 -0.04 23.48
CA GLY A 17 -0.28 0.78 23.94
C GLY A 17 -0.87 1.73 22.89
N TRP A 18 -0.51 1.57 21.62
CA TRP A 18 -1.05 2.32 20.49
C TRP A 18 -1.76 1.41 19.48
N PHE A 19 -2.88 1.90 18.95
CA PHE A 19 -3.76 1.18 18.04
C PHE A 19 -4.02 2.02 16.80
N GLU A 20 -3.95 1.42 15.62
CA GLU A 20 -4.21 2.07 14.35
C GLU A 20 -5.71 2.12 14.02
N TYR A 21 -6.15 3.26 13.50
CA TYR A 21 -7.44 3.48 12.87
C TYR A 21 -7.57 2.68 11.56
N SER A 22 -7.83 1.37 11.64
CA SER A 22 -7.81 0.48 10.47
C SER A 22 -9.08 0.56 9.60
N LYS A 23 -10.26 0.60 10.23
CA LYS A 23 -11.58 0.65 9.56
C LYS A 23 -12.43 1.85 10.00
N GLU A 24 -11.99 2.55 11.03
CA GLU A 24 -12.62 3.78 11.51
C GLU A 24 -11.78 4.98 11.08
N PRO A 25 -12.40 6.10 10.69
CA PRO A 25 -11.65 7.30 10.33
C PRO A 25 -10.97 7.92 11.57
N CYS A 26 -9.71 8.33 11.41
CA CYS A 26 -9.00 9.12 12.40
C CYS A 26 -9.79 10.41 12.73
N PRO A 27 -10.00 10.78 14.01
CA PRO A 27 -10.77 11.98 14.37
C PRO A 27 -10.05 13.29 14.02
N ILE A 28 -8.75 13.24 13.71
CA ILE A 28 -7.94 14.41 13.37
C ILE A 28 -7.98 14.70 11.86
N CYS A 29 -7.60 13.70 11.04
CA CYS A 29 -7.56 13.87 9.58
C CYS A 29 -8.78 13.31 8.84
N GLY A 30 -9.64 12.56 9.52
CA GLY A 30 -10.84 11.98 8.92
C GLY A 30 -10.59 10.83 7.93
N HIS A 31 -9.38 10.26 7.92
CA HIS A 31 -8.99 9.15 7.05
C HIS A 31 -8.68 7.92 7.90
N SER A 32 -8.97 6.73 7.38
CA SER A 32 -8.48 5.46 7.93
C SER A 32 -7.07 5.16 7.42
N GLY A 33 -6.37 4.26 8.12
CA GLY A 33 -5.02 3.80 7.82
C GLY A 33 -3.91 4.78 8.23
N GLY A 34 -2.89 4.24 8.89
CA GLY A 34 -1.64 4.90 9.28
C GLY A 34 -1.69 5.78 10.53
N CYS A 35 -2.85 6.33 10.89
CA CYS A 35 -3.01 7.10 12.14
C CYS A 35 -3.24 6.17 13.33
N MET A 36 -2.69 6.52 14.50
CA MET A 36 -2.82 5.72 15.72
C MET A 36 -3.48 6.49 16.86
N VAL A 37 -4.08 5.79 17.81
CA VAL A 37 -4.63 6.29 19.06
C VAL A 37 -4.04 5.51 20.23
N ASN A 38 -3.76 6.19 21.34
CA ASN A 38 -3.27 5.52 22.54
C ASN A 38 -4.41 4.75 23.25
N LYS A 39 -4.05 3.77 24.09
CA LYS A 39 -5.01 2.94 24.84
C LYS A 39 -6.03 3.73 25.66
N GLU A 40 -5.64 4.89 26.19
CA GLU A 40 -6.52 5.74 26.99
C GLU A 40 -7.50 6.56 26.12
N GLY A 41 -7.30 6.60 24.79
CA GLY A 41 -8.18 7.33 23.88
C GLY A 41 -8.05 8.85 23.98
N GLU A 42 -6.93 9.34 24.50
CA GLU A 42 -6.69 10.76 24.78
C GLU A 42 -5.72 11.40 23.81
N ALA A 43 -4.94 10.61 23.09
CA ALA A 43 -3.92 11.09 22.17
C ALA A 43 -3.95 10.33 20.84
N VAL A 44 -3.85 11.07 19.74
CA VAL A 44 -3.83 10.56 18.37
C VAL A 44 -2.53 10.94 17.70
N ALA A 45 -1.77 9.96 17.20
CA ALA A 45 -0.63 10.16 16.31
C ALA A 45 -1.15 10.17 14.87
N CYS A 46 -1.31 11.37 14.30
CA CYS A 46 -1.82 11.55 12.95
C CYS A 46 -0.67 11.66 11.95
N ILE A 47 -0.72 10.94 10.82
CA ILE A 47 0.30 11.02 9.74
C ILE A 47 -0.01 12.09 8.67
N ARG A 48 -1.14 12.80 8.79
CA ARG A 48 -1.62 13.74 7.74
C ARG A 48 -1.79 15.19 8.20
N LYS A 49 -2.06 15.43 9.48
CA LYS A 49 -2.15 16.78 10.04
C LYS A 49 -1.03 16.98 11.05
N GLU A 50 -0.21 18.01 10.83
CA GLU A 50 0.87 18.36 11.74
C GLU A 50 0.35 18.96 13.05
N SER A 51 1.14 18.80 14.11
CA SER A 51 0.98 19.50 15.38
C SER A 51 2.34 19.99 15.85
N LYS A 52 2.35 20.76 16.94
CA LYS A 52 3.61 21.22 17.58
C LYS A 52 4.46 20.07 18.12
N THR A 53 3.86 18.91 18.36
CA THR A 53 4.53 17.77 19.00
C THR A 53 4.68 16.64 17.98
N ALA A 54 5.91 16.39 17.52
CA ALA A 54 6.20 15.24 16.70
C ALA A 54 6.13 13.95 17.53
N PHE A 55 5.53 12.90 16.99
CA PHE A 55 5.48 11.58 17.60
C PHE A 55 6.56 10.66 17.02
N SER A 56 6.76 10.69 15.68
CA SER A 56 7.76 9.86 15.00
C SER A 56 8.48 10.62 13.89
N LYS A 57 9.25 11.67 14.24
CA LYS A 57 9.83 12.59 13.24
C LYS A 57 10.77 11.92 12.22
N ASN A 58 11.49 10.88 12.64
CA ASN A 58 12.52 10.21 11.83
C ASN A 58 12.06 8.85 11.29
N SER A 59 10.75 8.56 11.29
CA SER A 59 10.23 7.33 10.69
C SER A 59 9.98 7.50 9.19
N ALA A 60 9.83 6.36 8.50
CA ALA A 60 9.42 6.30 7.09
C ALA A 60 8.15 7.10 6.80
N CYS A 61 7.20 7.09 7.74
CA CYS A 61 5.98 7.88 7.71
C CYS A 61 5.89 8.70 9.01
N PRO A 62 6.32 9.97 9.00
CA PRO A 62 6.27 10.81 10.20
C PRO A 62 4.83 11.03 10.69
N SER A 63 4.70 11.14 12.02
CA SER A 63 3.41 11.39 12.67
C SER A 63 3.52 12.47 13.74
N TRP A 64 2.39 13.14 14.00
CA TRP A 64 2.26 14.25 14.94
C TRP A 64 1.18 13.97 15.98
N LEU A 65 1.46 14.32 17.22
CA LEU A 65 0.62 14.01 18.38
C LEU A 65 -0.46 15.08 18.57
N HIS A 66 -1.72 14.65 18.68
CA HIS A 66 -2.88 15.50 18.94
C HIS A 66 -3.60 15.02 20.19
N PHE A 67 -3.83 15.89 21.15
CA PHE A 67 -4.55 15.56 22.39
C PHE A 67 -6.04 15.85 22.25
N LEU A 68 -6.86 14.83 22.49
CA LEU A 68 -8.32 14.91 22.43
C LEU A 68 -8.87 15.50 23.75
N LYS A 69 -9.91 16.34 23.64
CA LYS A 69 -10.58 16.99 24.78
C LYS A 69 -12.08 16.66 24.78
N GLY A 70 -12.68 16.60 25.97
CA GLY A 70 -14.13 16.42 26.16
C GLY A 70 -14.68 15.12 25.57
N ALA A 71 -15.86 15.20 24.95
CA ALA A 71 -16.58 14.05 24.36
C ALA A 71 -15.82 13.30 23.25
N LYS A 72 -14.72 13.87 22.74
CA LYS A 72 -13.84 13.23 21.76
C LYS A 72 -12.91 12.17 22.38
N LYS A 73 -12.76 12.15 23.71
CA LYS A 73 -12.03 11.10 24.43
C LYS A 73 -12.89 9.84 24.51
N LYS A 74 -12.42 8.73 23.95
CA LYS A 74 -13.08 7.43 24.06
C LYS A 74 -12.03 6.40 24.46
N LYS A 75 -12.09 5.94 25.71
CA LYS A 75 -11.17 4.90 26.21
C LYS A 75 -11.29 3.67 25.31
N ILE A 76 -10.16 3.15 24.86
CA ILE A 76 -10.15 1.99 23.97
C ILE A 76 -10.39 0.75 24.81
N ASP A 77 -11.41 -0.02 24.42
CA ASP A 77 -11.68 -1.34 24.98
C ASP A 77 -10.63 -2.32 24.45
N VAL A 78 -9.49 -2.41 25.17
CA VAL A 78 -8.34 -3.24 24.77
C VAL A 78 -8.73 -4.73 24.71
N ALA A 79 -9.72 -5.17 25.49
CA ALA A 79 -10.23 -6.54 25.45
C ALA A 79 -11.03 -6.83 24.17
N ALA A 80 -11.60 -5.80 23.54
CA ALA A 80 -12.21 -5.94 22.22
C ALA A 80 -11.15 -5.98 21.10
N THR A 81 -9.92 -5.49 21.34
CA THR A 81 -8.81 -5.55 20.36
C THR A 81 -8.12 -6.91 20.35
N SER A 82 -7.94 -7.49 19.18
CA SER A 82 -7.36 -8.84 19.02
C SER A 82 -6.03 -8.94 19.78
N GLU A 83 -5.93 -9.89 20.72
CA GLU A 83 -4.78 -10.06 21.63
C GLU A 83 -3.49 -10.52 20.94
N VAL A 84 -3.51 -10.71 19.63
CA VAL A 84 -2.42 -11.26 18.82
C VAL A 84 -1.13 -10.45 19.03
N GLU A 85 -0.08 -11.13 19.51
CA GLU A 85 1.28 -10.59 19.60
C GLU A 85 1.85 -10.36 18.20
N HIS A 86 2.45 -9.18 17.99
CA HIS A 86 3.04 -8.82 16.72
C HIS A 86 4.37 -9.54 16.53
N GLN A 87 4.43 -10.44 15.56
CA GLN A 87 5.65 -11.17 15.23
C GLN A 87 6.64 -10.28 14.47
N GLN A 88 7.94 -10.50 14.68
CA GLN A 88 8.98 -9.83 13.92
C GLN A 88 9.09 -10.47 12.53
N LYS A 89 9.12 -9.63 11.49
CA LYS A 89 9.32 -10.07 10.11
C LYS A 89 10.71 -10.70 9.97
N LEU A 90 10.79 -11.89 9.39
CA LEU A 90 12.05 -12.59 9.09
C LEU A 90 12.86 -11.86 8.01
N GLU A 91 14.13 -12.24 7.91
CA GLU A 91 15.08 -11.72 6.91
C GLU A 91 14.72 -12.12 5.47
N SER A 92 15.13 -11.28 4.51
CA SER A 92 14.75 -11.38 3.09
C SER A 92 15.11 -12.70 2.42
N SER A 93 16.22 -13.34 2.82
CA SER A 93 16.65 -14.63 2.28
C SER A 93 15.65 -15.76 2.58
N ILE A 94 15.18 -15.85 3.83
CA ILE A 94 14.19 -16.83 4.26
C ILE A 94 12.83 -16.54 3.60
N LEU A 95 12.43 -15.27 3.60
CA LEU A 95 11.18 -14.84 2.95
C LEU A 95 11.18 -15.20 1.47
N ASN A 96 12.28 -14.91 0.76
CA ASN A 96 12.40 -15.22 -0.67
C ASN A 96 12.27 -16.73 -0.94
N LYS A 97 12.87 -17.58 -0.10
CA LYS A 97 12.73 -19.04 -0.24
C LYS A 97 11.26 -19.47 -0.17
N VAL A 98 10.55 -19.03 0.87
CA VAL A 98 9.14 -19.40 1.08
C VAL A 98 8.21 -18.79 0.03
N TYR A 99 8.45 -17.54 -0.36
CA TYR A 99 7.63 -16.84 -1.34
C TYR A 99 7.84 -17.32 -2.77
N ARG A 100 9.03 -17.81 -3.13
CA ARG A 100 9.24 -18.49 -4.41
C ARG A 100 8.53 -19.85 -4.47
N ALA A 101 8.64 -20.66 -3.41
CA ALA A 101 7.85 -21.89 -3.30
C ALA A 101 6.33 -21.61 -3.37
N LEU A 102 5.85 -20.51 -2.79
CA LEU A 102 4.45 -20.08 -2.95
C LEU A 102 4.10 -19.80 -4.42
N LEU A 103 4.99 -19.14 -5.18
CA LEU A 103 4.77 -18.84 -6.60
C LEU A 103 4.84 -20.08 -7.49
N ASP A 104 5.68 -21.05 -7.13
CA ASP A 104 5.80 -22.35 -7.82
C ASP A 104 4.60 -23.25 -7.54
N CYS A 105 4.04 -23.17 -6.33
CA CYS A 105 2.82 -23.90 -5.93
C CYS A 105 1.52 -23.21 -6.35
N THR A 106 1.56 -22.03 -6.98
CA THR A 106 0.37 -21.30 -7.43
C THR A 106 0.38 -21.09 -8.94
N ILE A 107 -0.82 -20.88 -9.50
CA ILE A 107 -1.00 -20.62 -10.94
C ILE A 107 -1.54 -19.21 -11.17
N LEU A 108 -1.42 -18.71 -12.39
CA LEU A 108 -2.14 -17.53 -12.85
C LEU A 108 -3.42 -17.98 -13.56
N GLU A 109 -4.57 -17.62 -12.99
CA GLU A 109 -5.88 -17.94 -13.57
C GLU A 109 -6.16 -17.13 -14.83
N ASP A 110 -6.94 -17.70 -15.75
CA ASP A 110 -7.24 -17.12 -17.06
C ASP A 110 -7.81 -15.70 -16.97
N GLY A 111 -8.72 -15.45 -16.01
CA GLY A 111 -9.30 -14.12 -15.82
C GLY A 111 -8.26 -13.07 -15.40
N HIS A 112 -7.27 -13.46 -14.59
CA HIS A 112 -6.16 -12.60 -14.20
C HIS A 112 -5.15 -12.40 -15.33
N TYR A 113 -4.86 -13.45 -16.10
CA TYR A 113 -4.04 -13.34 -17.30
C TYR A 113 -4.68 -12.37 -18.32
N GLN A 114 -5.97 -12.51 -18.61
CA GLN A 114 -6.72 -11.58 -19.47
C GLN A 114 -6.71 -10.14 -18.93
N HIS A 115 -6.73 -9.97 -17.59
CA HIS A 115 -6.61 -8.64 -17.00
C HIS A 115 -5.23 -8.02 -17.28
N LEU A 116 -4.16 -8.79 -17.11
CA LEU A 116 -2.78 -8.34 -17.28
C LEU A 116 -2.42 -8.08 -18.76
N THR A 117 -3.00 -8.84 -19.69
CA THR A 117 -2.81 -8.64 -21.14
C THR A 117 -3.78 -7.62 -21.75
N SER A 118 -4.80 -7.17 -21.01
CA SER A 118 -5.77 -6.19 -21.50
C SER A 118 -5.12 -4.88 -21.96
N ALA A 119 -5.80 -4.11 -22.80
CA ALA A 119 -5.32 -2.80 -23.28
C ALA A 119 -5.00 -1.78 -22.15
N LYS A 120 -5.49 -2.01 -20.93
CA LYS A 120 -5.20 -1.18 -19.74
C LYS A 120 -3.88 -1.50 -19.07
N ARG A 121 -3.23 -2.62 -19.44
CA ARG A 121 -2.03 -3.14 -18.80
C ARG A 121 -0.95 -3.48 -19.82
N GLY A 122 -1.34 -4.07 -20.96
CA GLY A 122 -0.48 -4.26 -22.12
C GLY A 122 0.72 -5.18 -21.89
N LEU A 123 0.69 -6.04 -20.86
CA LEU A 123 1.79 -6.96 -20.57
C LEU A 123 1.79 -8.13 -21.56
N THR A 124 2.98 -8.50 -22.00
CA THR A 124 3.23 -9.69 -22.82
C THR A 124 3.40 -10.95 -21.98
N ASP A 125 3.30 -12.12 -22.59
CA ASP A 125 3.51 -13.42 -21.91
C ASP A 125 4.87 -13.52 -21.25
N LEU A 126 5.91 -13.03 -21.93
CA LEU A 126 7.27 -13.02 -21.40
C LEU A 126 7.38 -12.11 -20.18
N GLN A 127 6.78 -10.93 -20.22
CA GLN A 127 6.75 -10.00 -19.07
C GLN A 127 6.00 -10.64 -17.90
N ILE A 128 4.80 -11.18 -18.12
CA ILE A 128 4.01 -11.84 -17.05
C ILE A 128 4.79 -13.00 -16.42
N ARG A 129 5.45 -13.82 -17.25
CA ARG A 129 6.28 -14.94 -16.78
C ARG A 129 7.46 -14.45 -15.93
N ASN A 130 8.24 -13.49 -16.43
CA ASN A 130 9.43 -12.99 -15.74
C ASN A 130 9.08 -12.26 -14.44
N ARG A 131 7.92 -11.59 -14.39
CA ARG A 131 7.42 -10.91 -13.18
C ARG A 131 6.86 -11.88 -12.14
N GLU A 132 6.59 -13.12 -12.52
CA GLU A 132 6.06 -14.19 -11.66
C GLU A 132 4.69 -13.81 -11.04
N TYR A 133 3.81 -13.14 -11.79
CA TYR A 133 2.44 -12.88 -11.32
C TYR A 133 1.67 -14.20 -11.17
N ARG A 134 0.88 -14.29 -10.10
CA ARG A 134 0.05 -15.46 -9.77
C ARG A 134 -1.31 -15.05 -9.24
N SER A 135 -2.26 -15.98 -9.19
CA SER A 135 -3.52 -15.82 -8.48
C SER A 135 -3.38 -16.19 -7.02
N PHE A 136 -4.14 -15.51 -6.16
CA PHE A 136 -4.32 -15.95 -4.78
C PHE A 136 -4.97 -17.35 -4.78
N PRO A 137 -4.47 -18.32 -4.00
CA PRO A 137 -4.96 -19.69 -4.07
C PRO A 137 -6.35 -19.84 -3.45
N SER A 138 -7.23 -20.59 -4.13
CA SER A 138 -8.57 -20.92 -3.63
C SER A 138 -8.56 -21.81 -2.39
N LYS A 139 -7.49 -22.60 -2.21
CA LYS A 139 -7.26 -23.44 -1.02
C LYS A 139 -5.91 -23.15 -0.36
N PRO A 140 -5.82 -22.04 0.40
CA PRO A 140 -4.58 -21.61 1.04
C PRO A 140 -3.83 -22.68 1.85
N TRP A 141 -4.53 -23.53 2.59
CA TRP A 141 -3.91 -24.55 3.45
C TRP A 141 -3.32 -25.73 2.69
N GLU A 142 -3.80 -26.05 1.48
CA GLU A 142 -3.19 -27.08 0.63
C GLU A 142 -1.86 -26.55 0.08
N ILE A 143 -1.83 -25.28 -0.32
CA ILE A 143 -0.60 -24.62 -0.80
C ILE A 143 0.47 -24.56 0.28
N VAL A 144 0.09 -24.25 1.54
CA VAL A 144 1.08 -24.26 2.64
C VAL A 144 1.73 -25.62 2.80
N LYS A 145 0.99 -26.72 2.71
CA LYS A 145 1.57 -28.08 2.78
C LYS A 145 2.56 -28.36 1.65
N LEU A 146 2.25 -27.92 0.43
CA LEU A 146 3.18 -28.06 -0.70
C LEU A 146 4.47 -27.26 -0.45
N ILE A 147 4.36 -26.06 0.14
CA ILE A 147 5.52 -25.26 0.53
C ILE A 147 6.33 -25.94 1.65
N GLU A 148 5.66 -26.55 2.64
CA GLU A 148 6.31 -27.33 3.70
C GLU A 148 7.13 -28.48 3.09
N ASP A 149 6.54 -29.24 2.17
CA ASP A 149 7.17 -30.37 1.49
C ASP A 149 8.36 -29.94 0.62
N GLU A 150 8.25 -28.81 -0.10
CA GLU A 150 9.30 -28.30 -0.99
C GLU A 150 10.48 -27.66 -0.20
N THR A 151 10.17 -26.91 0.85
CA THR A 151 11.18 -26.08 1.54
C THR A 151 11.75 -26.71 2.80
N GLY A 152 11.03 -27.68 3.39
CA GLY A 152 11.29 -28.25 4.71
C GLY A 152 10.95 -27.32 5.89
N ILE A 153 10.34 -26.15 5.62
CA ILE A 153 9.96 -25.18 6.66
C ILE A 153 8.55 -25.51 7.15
N SER A 154 8.39 -25.76 8.44
CA SER A 154 7.11 -26.10 9.09
C SER A 154 6.61 -25.04 10.09
N ASP A 155 7.40 -24.01 10.34
CA ASP A 155 7.02 -22.84 11.13
C ASP A 155 7.08 -21.60 10.26
N PHE A 156 5.93 -20.96 10.05
CA PHE A 156 5.78 -19.76 9.23
C PHE A 156 5.65 -18.49 10.07
N THR A 157 5.95 -18.56 11.37
CA THR A 157 6.02 -17.39 12.24
C THR A 157 7.01 -16.38 11.67
N GLY A 158 6.64 -15.09 11.64
CA GLY A 158 7.48 -14.04 11.07
C GLY A 158 7.43 -13.94 9.53
N ILE A 159 6.62 -14.76 8.84
CA ILE A 159 6.43 -14.69 7.38
C ILE A 159 5.08 -13.99 7.08
N PRO A 160 5.11 -12.77 6.50
CA PRO A 160 3.88 -12.03 6.21
C PRO A 160 2.89 -12.82 5.35
N GLY A 161 1.62 -12.81 5.75
CA GLY A 161 0.52 -13.49 5.06
C GLY A 161 0.25 -14.91 5.57
N PHE A 162 1.22 -15.57 6.20
CA PHE A 162 1.03 -16.89 6.82
C PHE A 162 0.56 -16.75 8.27
N TYR A 163 -0.29 -17.66 8.71
CA TYR A 163 -0.81 -17.66 10.09
C TYR A 163 -1.27 -19.05 10.53
N LYS A 164 -1.37 -19.22 11.84
CA LYS A 164 -1.89 -20.45 12.43
C LYS A 164 -3.42 -20.37 12.53
N ALA A 165 -4.11 -21.27 11.85
CA ALA A 165 -5.56 -21.38 11.86
C ALA A 165 -6.00 -22.54 12.79
N LYS A 166 -7.17 -22.39 13.42
CA LYS A 166 -7.81 -23.47 14.19
C LYS A 166 -8.60 -24.39 13.26
N GLY A 167 -8.35 -25.69 13.33
CA GLY A 167 -9.04 -26.72 12.55
C GLY A 167 -9.69 -27.78 13.43
N LYS A 168 -10.52 -28.63 12.80
CA LYS A 168 -11.22 -29.74 13.47
C LYS A 168 -10.26 -30.77 14.10
N TYR A 169 -9.08 -30.96 13.49
CA TYR A 169 -8.08 -31.97 13.89
C TYR A 169 -6.84 -31.36 14.56
N GLY A 170 -6.92 -30.08 14.95
CA GLY A 170 -5.80 -29.32 15.48
C GLY A 170 -5.51 -28.06 14.68
N ASP A 171 -4.50 -27.33 15.15
CA ASP A 171 -4.01 -26.13 14.48
C ASP A 171 -3.29 -26.49 13.18
N TYR A 172 -3.42 -25.66 12.16
CA TYR A 172 -2.72 -25.82 10.88
C TYR A 172 -2.32 -24.46 10.32
N TRP A 173 -1.27 -24.43 9.49
CA TRP A 173 -0.84 -23.21 8.83
C TRP A 173 -1.69 -22.90 7.59
N SER A 174 -1.98 -21.62 7.38
CA SER A 174 -2.74 -21.14 6.23
C SER A 174 -2.27 -19.76 5.80
N ILE A 175 -2.76 -19.30 4.65
CA ILE A 175 -2.45 -17.98 4.09
C ILE A 175 -3.70 -17.10 4.20
N ASN A 176 -3.51 -15.87 4.67
CA ASN A 176 -4.56 -14.86 4.80
C ASN A 176 -4.63 -13.97 3.55
N GLY A 177 -5.81 -13.85 2.96
CA GLY A 177 -6.04 -12.97 1.82
C GLY A 177 -7.42 -13.15 1.21
N SER A 178 -7.56 -12.70 -0.03
CA SER A 178 -8.80 -12.76 -0.82
C SER A 178 -8.44 -12.93 -2.28
N ASP A 179 -9.40 -13.41 -3.07
CA ASP A 179 -9.24 -13.63 -4.51
C ASP A 179 -8.72 -12.37 -5.22
N GLY A 180 -7.68 -12.58 -6.02
CA GLY A 180 -6.99 -11.53 -6.75
C GLY A 180 -5.59 -11.92 -7.21
N ILE A 181 -4.84 -10.94 -7.70
CA ILE A 181 -3.51 -11.13 -8.29
C ILE A 181 -2.43 -10.87 -7.25
N LEU A 182 -1.56 -11.86 -7.02
CA LEU A 182 -0.32 -11.75 -6.26
C LEU A 182 0.74 -11.00 -7.09
N ILE A 183 1.22 -9.89 -6.55
CA ILE A 183 2.25 -9.05 -7.14
C ILE A 183 3.49 -9.11 -6.24
N PRO A 184 4.58 -9.78 -6.68
CA PRO A 184 5.79 -9.94 -5.88
C PRO A 184 6.51 -8.61 -5.64
N PHE A 185 6.99 -8.38 -4.41
CA PHE A 185 7.87 -7.26 -4.07
C PHE A 185 9.31 -7.73 -3.97
N ARG A 186 10.11 -7.35 -4.96
CA ARG A 186 11.56 -7.59 -5.01
C ARG A 186 12.35 -6.43 -4.43
N ASN A 187 13.34 -6.75 -3.60
CA ASN A 187 14.32 -5.79 -3.09
C ASN A 187 15.47 -5.55 -4.10
N THR A 188 16.51 -4.84 -3.67
CA THR A 188 17.73 -4.49 -4.43
C THR A 188 18.64 -5.68 -4.76
N LYS A 189 18.26 -6.90 -4.37
CA LYS A 189 18.99 -8.16 -4.61
C LYS A 189 18.12 -9.24 -5.28
N ASN A 190 17.00 -8.86 -5.88
CA ASN A 190 16.02 -9.78 -6.48
C ASN A 190 15.41 -10.79 -5.47
N GLU A 191 15.47 -10.49 -4.17
CA GLU A 191 14.79 -11.29 -3.15
C GLU A 191 13.35 -10.82 -3.01
N ILE A 192 12.41 -11.77 -3.06
CA ILE A 192 11.00 -11.47 -2.80
C ILE A 192 10.81 -11.33 -1.29
N GLU A 193 10.41 -10.15 -0.82
CA GLU A 193 10.23 -9.84 0.60
C GLU A 193 8.77 -9.57 1.00
N GLY A 194 7.84 -9.74 0.07
CA GLY A 194 6.42 -9.63 0.31
C GLY A 194 5.60 -9.60 -0.98
N PHE A 195 4.29 -9.39 -0.82
CA PHE A 195 3.37 -9.22 -1.94
C PHE A 195 2.38 -8.09 -1.67
N GLN A 196 1.91 -7.46 -2.75
CA GLN A 196 0.57 -6.89 -2.75
C GLN A 196 -0.38 -7.83 -3.47
N VAL A 197 -1.59 -7.94 -2.95
CA VAL A 197 -2.70 -8.63 -3.58
C VAL A 197 -3.62 -7.57 -4.19
N ARG A 198 -3.80 -7.62 -5.51
CA ARG A 198 -4.79 -6.83 -6.22
C ARG A 198 -6.11 -7.59 -6.25
N ILE A 199 -7.00 -7.29 -5.31
CA ILE A 199 -8.27 -8.02 -5.15
C ILE A 199 -9.25 -7.74 -6.29
N ASP A 200 -10.03 -8.76 -6.63
CA ASP A 200 -10.98 -8.70 -7.75
C ASP A 200 -12.18 -7.81 -7.43
N ASN A 201 -12.75 -8.07 -6.26
CA ASN A 201 -13.99 -7.49 -5.79
C ASN A 201 -13.73 -6.60 -4.56
N PRO A 202 -13.20 -5.37 -4.74
CA PRO A 202 -13.00 -4.48 -3.62
C PRO A 202 -14.34 -4.11 -2.98
N PRO A 203 -14.42 -4.14 -1.63
CA PRO A 203 -15.59 -3.68 -0.92
C PRO A 203 -15.85 -2.21 -1.23
N ASN A 204 -17.10 -1.79 -1.17
CA ASN A 204 -17.41 -0.37 -1.29
C ASN A 204 -16.92 0.36 -0.04
N ASP A 205 -16.52 1.62 -0.22
CA ASP A 205 -16.01 2.53 0.80
C ASP A 205 -16.64 3.92 0.58
N VAL A 206 -16.39 4.87 1.48
CA VAL A 206 -16.96 6.21 1.43
C VAL A 206 -15.90 7.28 1.18
N GLU A 207 -16.22 8.23 0.30
CA GLU A 207 -15.52 9.48 0.18
C GLU A 207 -16.29 10.58 0.92
N ILE A 208 -15.58 11.42 1.67
CA ILE A 208 -16.17 12.47 2.51
C ILE A 208 -15.62 13.82 2.11
N LYS A 209 -16.49 14.71 1.64
CA LYS A 209 -16.18 16.14 1.43
C LYS A 209 -16.74 16.91 2.63
N ARG A 210 -15.85 17.51 3.41
CA ARG A 210 -16.21 18.15 4.70
C ARG A 210 -16.47 19.63 4.49
N LEU A 211 -17.64 20.10 4.93
CA LEU A 211 -17.88 21.53 5.15
C LEU A 211 -17.56 21.91 6.61
N LYS A 212 -17.88 21.02 7.56
CA LYS A 212 -17.51 21.14 8.97
C LYS A 212 -16.59 20.01 9.41
N GLU A 213 -15.66 20.33 10.31
CA GLU A 213 -14.85 19.31 10.98
C GLU A 213 -15.75 18.39 11.83
N GLY A 214 -15.32 17.15 12.05
CA GLY A 214 -16.09 16.16 12.81
C GLY A 214 -16.99 15.25 11.98
N LEU A 215 -17.24 15.56 10.70
CA LEU A 215 -17.96 14.66 9.80
C LEU A 215 -17.12 13.42 9.45
N GLN A 216 -17.73 12.26 9.69
CA GLN A 216 -17.20 10.93 9.47
C GLN A 216 -18.29 10.06 8.84
N ALA A 217 -17.89 9.04 8.09
CA ALA A 217 -18.79 8.04 7.55
C ALA A 217 -18.03 6.72 7.41
N ARG A 218 -18.76 5.60 7.44
CA ARG A 218 -18.22 4.26 7.19
C ARG A 218 -19.29 3.33 6.64
N VAL A 219 -18.90 2.40 5.79
CA VAL A 219 -19.79 1.31 5.36
C VAL A 219 -19.87 0.28 6.48
N ILE A 220 -21.07 0.09 7.04
CA ILE A 220 -21.30 -0.89 8.12
C ILE A 220 -21.80 -2.23 7.60
N LYS A 221 -22.43 -2.24 6.42
CA LYS A 221 -22.85 -3.47 5.74
C LYS A 221 -22.74 -3.30 4.23
N GLN A 222 -22.04 -4.23 3.58
CA GLN A 222 -21.95 -4.28 2.13
C GLN A 222 -23.31 -4.69 1.53
N PRO A 223 -23.69 -4.18 0.35
CA PRO A 223 -22.86 -3.33 -0.51
C PRO A 223 -22.89 -1.84 -0.14
N ASN A 224 -23.87 -1.34 0.61
CA ASN A 224 -24.15 0.11 0.58
C ASN A 224 -24.77 0.75 1.84
N LEU A 225 -24.88 0.04 2.96
CA LEU A 225 -25.39 0.65 4.20
C LEU A 225 -24.26 1.46 4.85
N VAL A 226 -24.44 2.78 4.90
CA VAL A 226 -23.45 3.73 5.40
C VAL A 226 -23.94 4.36 6.69
N GLN A 227 -23.10 4.30 7.72
CA GLN A 227 -23.30 5.02 8.96
C GLN A 227 -22.56 6.35 8.91
N VAL A 228 -23.28 7.45 9.14
CA VAL A 228 -22.75 8.81 9.17
C VAL A 228 -22.66 9.27 10.62
N ILE A 229 -21.49 9.80 10.97
CA ILE A 229 -21.13 10.21 12.32
C ILE A 229 -20.73 11.69 12.26
N PHE A 230 -21.27 12.50 13.16
CA PHE A 230 -20.88 13.91 13.31
C PHE A 230 -20.56 14.17 14.78
N GLU A 231 -19.40 14.78 15.04
CA GLU A 231 -18.89 15.07 16.39
C GLU A 231 -18.82 13.87 17.35
N GLY A 232 -18.78 12.65 16.80
CA GLY A 232 -18.67 11.41 17.57
C GLY A 232 -20.00 10.71 17.87
N GLU A 233 -21.11 11.30 17.40
CA GLU A 233 -22.47 10.76 17.48
C GLU A 233 -22.93 10.22 16.13
N ILE A 234 -23.66 9.09 16.14
CA ILE A 234 -24.28 8.55 14.93
C ILE A 234 -25.51 9.40 14.61
N ILE A 235 -25.46 10.13 13.51
CA ILE A 235 -26.55 11.03 13.11
C ILE A 235 -27.56 10.36 12.18
N GLN A 236 -27.13 9.39 11.37
CA GLN A 236 -28.01 8.62 10.47
C GLN A 236 -27.31 7.38 9.90
N GLU A 237 -28.12 6.40 9.49
CA GLU A 237 -27.71 5.26 8.67
C GLU A 237 -28.51 5.30 7.36
N ILE A 238 -27.81 5.32 6.22
CA ILE A 238 -28.43 5.52 4.91
C ILE A 238 -27.94 4.44 3.94
N GLU A 239 -28.84 3.86 3.17
CA GLU A 239 -28.48 3.09 1.99
C GLU A 239 -28.13 4.03 0.84
N MET A 240 -26.88 3.98 0.39
CA MET A 240 -26.37 4.91 -0.62
C MET A 240 -26.26 4.24 -1.99
N GLU A 241 -26.52 4.99 -3.05
CA GLU A 241 -26.21 4.55 -4.42
C GLU A 241 -24.73 4.80 -4.75
N LEU A 242 -24.11 3.89 -5.50
CA LEU A 242 -22.71 3.99 -5.89
C LEU A 242 -22.49 5.24 -6.78
N LYS A 243 -21.45 6.01 -6.48
CA LYS A 243 -21.07 7.28 -7.14
C LYS A 243 -22.08 8.42 -7.02
N LYS A 244 -23.15 8.27 -6.24
CA LYS A 244 -24.11 9.34 -5.95
C LYS A 244 -23.69 10.08 -4.67
N GLU A 245 -23.57 11.39 -4.79
CA GLU A 245 -23.25 12.25 -3.65
C GLU A 245 -24.50 12.48 -2.80
N ASN A 246 -24.36 12.30 -1.48
CA ASN A 246 -25.43 12.50 -0.52
C ASN A 246 -25.10 13.68 0.39
N VAL A 247 -26.02 14.64 0.47
CA VAL A 247 -25.89 15.81 1.34
C VAL A 247 -26.19 15.39 2.78
N ILE A 248 -25.26 15.66 3.69
CA ILE A 248 -25.43 15.38 5.11
C ILE A 248 -25.80 16.66 5.83
N THR A 249 -26.89 16.60 6.60
CA THR A 249 -27.36 17.71 7.43
C THR A 249 -27.39 17.31 8.91
N TYR A 250 -27.15 18.30 9.78
CA TYR A 250 -27.26 18.19 11.22
C TYR A 250 -27.90 19.48 11.74
N GLU A 251 -28.99 19.37 12.51
CA GLU A 251 -29.79 20.51 12.99
C GLU A 251 -30.18 21.51 11.88
N GLY A 252 -30.61 21.00 10.72
CA GLY A 252 -31.02 21.81 9.57
C GLY A 252 -29.87 22.51 8.82
N ARG A 253 -28.60 22.27 9.20
CA ARG A 253 -27.42 22.83 8.52
C ARG A 253 -26.65 21.74 7.78
N VAL A 254 -26.14 22.07 6.59
CA VAL A 254 -25.24 21.17 5.86
C VAL A 254 -23.91 21.06 6.59
N VAL A 255 -23.46 19.82 6.84
CA VAL A 255 -22.16 19.53 7.47
C VAL A 255 -21.14 18.98 6.47
N GLY A 256 -21.60 18.46 5.33
CA GLY A 256 -20.77 18.02 4.23
C GLY A 256 -21.49 17.03 3.32
N TRP A 257 -20.70 16.30 2.53
CA TRP A 257 -21.19 15.34 1.55
C TRP A 257 -20.47 14.00 1.71
N VAL A 258 -21.22 12.93 1.52
CA VAL A 258 -20.71 11.56 1.55
C VAL A 258 -21.07 10.90 0.22
N THR A 259 -20.10 10.22 -0.40
CA THR A 259 -20.28 9.50 -1.66
C THR A 259 -19.81 8.07 -1.49
N LEU A 260 -20.67 7.09 -1.81
CA LEU A 260 -20.28 5.69 -1.84
C LEU A 260 -19.43 5.43 -3.09
N LYS A 261 -18.23 4.88 -2.93
CA LYS A 261 -17.32 4.54 -4.03
C LYS A 261 -16.81 3.11 -3.89
N LYS A 262 -16.16 2.60 -4.93
CA LYS A 262 -15.39 1.36 -4.81
C LYS A 262 -14.14 1.62 -3.96
N GLY A 263 -13.88 0.75 -3.00
CA GLY A 263 -12.69 0.83 -2.16
C GLY A 263 -11.40 0.55 -2.93
N LYS A 264 -10.28 0.58 -2.20
CA LYS A 264 -8.96 0.28 -2.76
C LYS A 264 -8.88 -1.17 -3.22
N ARG A 265 -8.06 -1.41 -4.25
CA ARG A 265 -7.84 -2.74 -4.84
C ARG A 265 -6.57 -3.43 -4.36
N TYR A 266 -5.58 -2.69 -3.87
CA TYR A 266 -4.28 -3.24 -3.52
C TYR A 266 -4.15 -3.32 -2.00
N PHE A 267 -3.90 -4.53 -1.50
CA PHE A 267 -3.70 -4.82 -0.09
C PHE A 267 -2.38 -5.55 0.11
N TRP A 268 -1.71 -5.28 1.22
CA TRP A 268 -0.54 -6.05 1.61
C TRP A 268 -0.93 -7.49 1.94
N PHE A 269 -0.15 -8.44 1.42
CA PHE A 269 -0.19 -9.83 1.85
C PHE A 269 0.32 -9.91 3.29
N SER A 270 -0.62 -10.04 4.21
CA SER A 270 -0.39 -9.76 5.63
C SER A 270 -1.35 -10.59 6.48
N SER A 271 -0.85 -11.03 7.62
CA SER A 271 -1.58 -11.82 8.61
C SER A 271 -1.50 -11.20 10.00
N ALA A 272 -1.07 -9.93 10.14
CA ALA A 272 -0.81 -9.27 11.44
C ALA A 272 -1.94 -9.36 12.48
N ASN A 273 -3.19 -9.58 12.06
CA ASN A 273 -4.36 -9.69 12.94
C ASN A 273 -4.79 -11.15 13.19
N LYS A 274 -3.92 -12.12 12.91
CA LYS A 274 -4.18 -13.57 13.02
C LYS A 274 -3.16 -14.21 13.96
N GLU A 275 -3.52 -15.32 14.61
CA GLU A 275 -2.61 -16.08 15.48
C GLU A 275 -1.30 -16.44 14.76
N CYS A 276 -0.16 -16.17 15.42
CA CYS A 276 1.19 -16.28 14.85
C CYS A 276 1.42 -15.49 13.54
N GLY A 277 0.55 -14.56 13.21
CA GLY A 277 0.58 -13.81 11.97
C GLY A 277 1.54 -12.63 11.99
N THR A 278 1.96 -12.20 10.80
CA THR A 278 2.99 -11.18 10.60
C THR A 278 2.52 -10.12 9.62
N GLY A 279 2.80 -8.86 9.93
CA GLY A 279 2.57 -7.73 9.01
C GLY A 279 3.61 -7.66 7.89
N PRO A 280 3.38 -6.86 6.83
CA PRO A 280 4.31 -6.76 5.69
C PRO A 280 5.69 -6.19 6.05
N GLY A 281 5.82 -5.63 7.25
CA GLY A 281 7.02 -4.96 7.76
C GLY A 281 6.68 -3.60 8.37
N SER A 282 7.59 -3.09 9.20
CA SER A 282 7.56 -1.71 9.71
C SER A 282 8.98 -1.14 9.59
N PRO A 283 9.38 -0.67 8.39
CA PRO A 283 8.52 -0.25 7.28
C PRO A 283 8.08 -1.35 6.30
N ALA A 284 7.10 -1.03 5.45
CA ALA A 284 6.69 -1.89 4.35
C ALA A 284 7.74 -1.90 3.22
N PRO A 285 7.84 -2.99 2.44
CA PRO A 285 8.74 -3.15 1.30
C PRO A 285 8.66 -2.03 0.26
N VAL A 286 9.80 -1.72 -0.37
CA VAL A 286 9.88 -0.91 -1.59
C VAL A 286 10.20 -1.84 -2.74
N HIS A 287 9.38 -1.84 -3.79
CA HIS A 287 9.62 -2.72 -4.93
C HIS A 287 10.60 -2.08 -5.92
N VAL A 288 11.64 -2.84 -6.29
CA VAL A 288 12.54 -2.50 -7.39
C VAL A 288 12.02 -3.13 -8.69
N SER A 289 11.55 -2.28 -9.60
CA SER A 289 11.16 -2.66 -10.96
C SER A 289 12.30 -2.34 -11.92
N ILE A 290 12.69 -3.33 -12.73
CA ILE A 290 13.66 -3.22 -13.84
C ILE A 290 13.05 -3.85 -15.11
N PRO A 291 13.54 -3.55 -16.32
CA PRO A 291 13.00 -4.13 -17.56
C PRO A 291 13.01 -5.66 -17.54
N SER A 292 12.00 -6.28 -18.14
CA SER A 292 11.78 -7.72 -18.05
C SER A 292 12.94 -8.55 -18.63
N PHE A 293 13.67 -8.02 -19.63
CA PHE A 293 14.87 -8.67 -20.16
C PHE A 293 16.05 -8.63 -19.18
N GLN A 294 16.18 -7.55 -18.38
CA GLN A 294 17.19 -7.47 -17.32
C GLN A 294 16.81 -8.39 -16.15
N LEU A 295 15.52 -8.44 -15.80
CA LEU A 295 15.02 -9.32 -14.75
C LEU A 295 15.28 -10.81 -15.04
N GLN A 296 15.23 -11.22 -16.31
CA GLN A 296 15.54 -12.58 -16.71
C GLN A 296 17.00 -12.98 -16.38
N GLY A 297 17.94 -12.03 -16.42
CA GLY A 297 19.35 -12.27 -16.12
C GLY A 297 19.75 -12.02 -14.67
N TRP A 298 18.96 -11.23 -13.92
CA TRP A 298 19.31 -10.77 -12.58
C TRP A 298 19.25 -11.89 -11.54
N GLN A 299 20.39 -12.29 -10.99
CA GLN A 299 20.44 -13.42 -10.05
C GLN A 299 20.02 -13.01 -8.64
N VAL A 300 19.38 -13.94 -7.91
CA VAL A 300 19.02 -13.71 -6.50
C VAL A 300 20.28 -13.53 -5.67
N GLY A 301 20.31 -12.49 -4.83
CA GLY A 301 21.47 -12.09 -4.04
C GLY A 301 22.41 -11.12 -4.75
N GLU A 302 22.28 -10.94 -6.07
CA GLU A 302 23.09 -10.00 -6.85
C GLU A 302 22.63 -8.56 -6.60
N GLN A 303 23.54 -7.72 -6.13
CA GLN A 303 23.26 -6.32 -5.86
C GLN A 303 22.99 -5.53 -7.14
N MET A 304 21.80 -4.98 -7.28
CA MET A 304 21.50 -4.02 -8.35
C MET A 304 22.33 -2.74 -8.16
N LYS A 305 23.01 -2.31 -9.23
CA LYS A 305 23.72 -1.04 -9.31
C LYS A 305 23.19 -0.22 -10.47
N THR A 306 22.89 1.05 -10.22
CA THR A 306 22.41 1.98 -11.26
C THR A 306 22.71 3.43 -10.87
N ARG A 307 23.02 4.26 -11.86
CA ARG A 307 23.32 5.69 -11.66
C ARG A 307 22.05 6.52 -11.51
N THR A 308 20.95 6.10 -12.14
CA THR A 308 19.69 6.85 -12.18
C THR A 308 18.51 5.94 -11.85
N VAL A 309 17.64 6.40 -10.96
CA VAL A 309 16.36 5.73 -10.67
C VAL A 309 15.18 6.68 -10.80
N TRP A 310 14.02 6.11 -11.03
CA TRP A 310 12.73 6.76 -10.97
C TRP A 310 12.06 6.45 -9.63
N LEU A 311 11.47 7.44 -8.98
CA LEU A 311 10.78 7.29 -7.71
C LEU A 311 9.28 7.47 -7.90
N GLY A 312 8.53 6.37 -7.83
CA GLY A 312 7.10 6.32 -8.13
C GLY A 312 6.28 5.58 -7.06
N GLU A 313 5.05 5.23 -7.42
CA GLU A 313 4.13 4.45 -6.58
C GLU A 313 3.58 3.24 -7.33
N GLY A 314 3.29 2.17 -6.58
CA GLY A 314 2.57 1.02 -7.10
C GLY A 314 3.45 0.04 -7.89
N PRO A 315 3.65 -1.20 -7.40
CA PRO A 315 4.57 -2.16 -8.01
C PRO A 315 4.20 -2.52 -9.46
N LEU A 316 2.92 -2.79 -9.72
CA LEU A 316 2.44 -3.13 -11.06
C LEU A 316 2.62 -1.97 -12.06
N LYS A 317 2.47 -0.72 -11.57
CA LYS A 317 2.71 0.46 -12.41
C LYS A 317 4.19 0.56 -12.75
N GLY A 318 5.06 0.39 -11.76
CA GLY A 318 6.52 0.36 -11.93
C GLY A 318 6.95 -0.70 -12.94
N ASP A 319 6.44 -1.92 -12.81
CA ASP A 319 6.77 -3.03 -13.73
C ASP A 319 6.36 -2.75 -15.18
N ILE A 320 5.14 -2.23 -15.40
CA ILE A 320 4.68 -1.84 -16.73
C ILE A 320 5.52 -0.68 -17.28
N ALA A 321 5.78 0.32 -16.45
CA ALA A 321 6.48 1.53 -16.87
C ALA A 321 7.93 1.27 -17.27
N VAL A 322 8.70 0.43 -16.54
CA VAL A 322 10.09 0.14 -16.93
C VAL A 322 10.20 -0.59 -18.27
N ASP A 323 9.24 -1.46 -18.58
CA ASP A 323 9.19 -2.15 -19.87
C ASP A 323 8.82 -1.18 -21.02
N LEU A 324 7.95 -0.20 -20.76
CA LEU A 324 7.61 0.83 -21.75
C LEU A 324 8.68 1.91 -21.90
N ILE A 325 9.43 2.23 -20.83
CA ILE A 325 10.54 3.19 -20.89
C ILE A 325 11.59 2.70 -21.89
N VAL A 326 11.98 1.42 -21.81
CA VAL A 326 12.95 0.85 -22.77
C VAL A 326 12.40 0.68 -24.18
N GLU A 327 11.07 0.66 -24.35
CA GLU A 327 10.41 0.63 -25.67
C GLU A 327 10.39 2.03 -26.32
N LEU A 328 10.22 3.09 -25.52
CA LEU A 328 9.87 4.42 -26.01
C LEU A 328 11.02 5.42 -26.08
N TYR A 329 12.11 5.20 -25.35
CA TYR A 329 13.28 6.07 -25.33
C TYR A 329 14.45 5.41 -26.05
N ASP A 330 15.30 6.22 -26.69
CA ASP A 330 16.51 5.72 -27.33
C ASP A 330 17.63 5.42 -26.32
N GLU A 331 18.67 4.69 -26.75
CA GLU A 331 19.78 4.27 -25.86
C GLU A 331 20.52 5.43 -25.18
N ILE A 332 20.63 6.59 -25.86
CA ILE A 332 21.31 7.76 -25.33
C ILE A 332 20.45 8.38 -24.23
N GLU A 333 19.15 8.52 -24.47
CA GLU A 333 18.21 9.00 -23.46
C GLU A 333 18.17 8.06 -22.26
N LEU A 334 18.08 6.74 -22.48
CA LEU A 334 18.05 5.72 -21.44
C LEU A 334 19.28 5.74 -20.53
N HIS A 335 20.46 6.04 -21.07
CA HIS A 335 21.67 6.21 -20.26
C HIS A 335 21.52 7.33 -19.22
N ASP A 336 20.83 8.42 -19.58
CA ASP A 336 20.66 9.58 -18.71
C ASP A 336 19.47 9.43 -17.75
N ILE A 337 18.34 8.92 -18.25
CA ILE A 337 17.10 8.81 -17.46
C ILE A 337 17.03 7.51 -16.65
N GLY A 338 17.78 6.47 -17.01
CA GLY A 338 17.79 5.18 -16.33
C GLY A 338 16.53 4.34 -16.53
N THR A 339 16.64 3.05 -16.20
CA THR A 339 15.62 2.02 -16.47
C THR A 339 15.06 1.36 -15.20
N THR A 340 15.30 1.93 -14.03
CA THR A 340 14.88 1.35 -12.74
C THR A 340 13.86 2.23 -12.05
N ILE A 341 12.73 1.66 -11.63
CA ILE A 341 11.73 2.34 -10.79
C ILE A 341 11.74 1.76 -9.38
N LEU A 342 11.82 2.63 -8.37
CA LEU A 342 11.54 2.31 -6.98
C LEU A 342 10.08 2.66 -6.66
N SER A 343 9.26 1.64 -6.46
CA SER A 343 7.83 1.80 -6.20
C SER A 343 7.57 1.87 -4.70
N LEU A 344 7.25 3.06 -4.22
CA LEU A 344 6.96 3.33 -2.81
C LEU A 344 5.56 2.81 -2.41
N PRO A 345 5.35 2.49 -1.12
CA PRO A 345 4.02 2.21 -0.55
C PRO A 345 3.11 3.46 -0.46
N GLY A 346 3.56 4.60 -0.99
CA GLY A 346 2.90 5.90 -1.01
C GLY A 346 3.93 7.03 -0.95
N VAL A 347 3.63 8.19 -1.55
CA VAL A 347 4.52 9.36 -1.66
C VAL A 347 5.11 9.82 -0.33
N GLY A 348 4.35 9.69 0.76
CA GLY A 348 4.78 10.11 2.10
C GLY A 348 5.90 9.25 2.68
N SER A 349 6.16 8.09 2.07
CA SER A 349 7.17 7.13 2.50
C SER A 349 8.47 7.25 1.70
N TRP A 350 8.71 8.36 1.01
CA TRP A 350 9.91 8.58 0.17
C TRP A 350 11.23 8.36 0.91
N ARG A 351 11.25 8.53 2.24
CA ARG A 351 12.42 8.26 3.10
C ARG A 351 12.92 6.82 3.00
N LEU A 352 12.03 5.89 2.62
CA LEU A 352 12.38 4.48 2.39
C LEU A 352 13.29 4.28 1.20
N ALA A 353 13.27 5.17 0.22
CA ALA A 353 14.17 5.05 -0.92
C ALA A 353 15.61 5.37 -0.55
N ILE A 354 15.86 6.29 0.38
CA ILE A 354 17.22 6.77 0.72
C ILE A 354 18.25 5.65 0.93
N PRO A 355 18.05 4.66 1.83
CA PRO A 355 19.03 3.59 2.01
C PRO A 355 19.23 2.75 0.73
N LEU A 356 18.17 2.55 -0.06
CA LEU A 356 18.27 1.82 -1.34
C LEU A 356 19.08 2.61 -2.37
N LEU A 357 18.92 3.94 -2.42
CA LEU A 357 19.72 4.80 -3.31
C LEU A 357 21.21 4.69 -3.00
N GLU A 358 21.57 4.72 -1.73
CA GLU A 358 22.95 4.58 -1.25
C GLU A 358 23.50 3.17 -1.59
N GLU A 359 22.72 2.12 -1.32
CA GLU A 359 23.08 0.73 -1.61
C GLU A 359 23.27 0.47 -3.10
N MET A 360 22.43 1.06 -3.96
CA MET A 360 22.49 0.91 -5.42
C MET A 360 23.52 1.82 -6.10
N GLY A 361 24.12 2.77 -5.37
CA GLY A 361 25.10 3.72 -5.92
C GLY A 361 24.47 4.78 -6.84
N VAL A 362 23.26 5.22 -6.51
CA VAL A 362 22.50 6.18 -7.31
C VAL A 362 23.11 7.58 -7.20
N GLU A 363 23.13 8.30 -8.31
CA GLU A 363 23.55 9.70 -8.38
C GLU A 363 22.39 10.64 -8.75
N GLN A 364 21.39 10.14 -9.49
CA GLN A 364 20.26 10.92 -9.99
C GLN A 364 18.91 10.27 -9.70
N VAL A 365 17.93 11.08 -9.30
CA VAL A 365 16.56 10.63 -9.01
C VAL A 365 15.55 11.39 -9.85
N ASN A 366 14.76 10.65 -10.63
CA ASN A 366 13.61 11.17 -11.38
C ASN A 366 12.34 10.97 -10.53
N ILE A 367 11.79 12.03 -9.95
CA ILE A 367 10.60 11.95 -9.10
C ILE A 367 9.35 11.92 -10.00
N CYS A 368 8.64 10.78 -10.03
CA CYS A 368 7.48 10.51 -10.89
C CYS A 368 6.23 10.14 -10.09
N PHE A 369 5.86 10.97 -9.12
CA PHE A 369 4.61 10.80 -8.37
C PHE A 369 3.39 11.04 -9.27
N ASP A 370 2.32 10.26 -9.09
CA ASP A 370 1.08 10.34 -9.89
C ASP A 370 0.54 11.78 -9.98
N MET A 371 0.08 12.23 -11.15
CA MET A 371 -0.21 13.64 -11.45
C MET A 371 -1.31 14.31 -10.61
N ASP A 372 -2.19 13.54 -9.95
CA ASP A 372 -3.04 14.03 -8.85
C ASP A 372 -2.20 14.74 -7.76
N ALA A 373 -0.88 14.50 -7.75
CA ALA A 373 0.14 15.15 -6.95
C ALA A 373 0.24 16.67 -7.14
N ILE A 374 0.02 17.16 -8.35
CA ILE A 374 0.23 18.58 -8.67
C ILE A 374 -0.89 19.44 -8.08
N THR A 375 -2.12 18.91 -8.07
CA THR A 375 -3.28 19.58 -7.49
C THR A 375 -3.47 19.27 -6.00
N ASN A 376 -2.98 18.13 -5.51
CA ASN A 376 -3.11 17.73 -4.11
C ASN A 376 -2.01 18.36 -3.22
N PRO A 377 -2.37 19.29 -2.29
CA PRO A 377 -1.40 19.96 -1.42
C PRO A 377 -0.57 18.99 -0.56
N TYR A 378 -1.15 17.83 -0.19
CA TYR A 378 -0.48 16.80 0.60
C TYR A 378 0.69 16.18 -0.18
N VAL A 379 0.48 15.86 -1.45
CA VAL A 379 1.52 15.24 -2.27
C VAL A 379 2.60 16.26 -2.64
N LYS A 380 2.19 17.48 -3.00
CA LYS A 380 3.12 18.59 -3.23
C LYS A 380 4.07 18.81 -2.05
N LYS A 381 3.56 18.75 -0.82
CA LYS A 381 4.39 18.82 0.38
C LYS A 381 5.45 17.71 0.42
N HIS A 382 5.06 16.45 0.23
CA HIS A 382 5.99 15.32 0.24
C HIS A 382 7.03 15.38 -0.88
N LEU A 383 6.63 15.82 -2.07
CA LEU A 383 7.55 16.06 -3.18
C LEU A 383 8.61 17.12 -2.82
N MET A 384 8.20 18.24 -2.22
CA MET A 384 9.14 19.29 -1.81
C MET A 384 10.07 18.82 -0.67
N GLU A 385 9.56 18.03 0.29
CA GLU A 385 10.39 17.43 1.34
C GLU A 385 11.42 16.46 0.78
N ALA A 386 11.00 15.55 -0.11
CA ALA A 386 11.88 14.59 -0.76
C ALA A 386 12.97 15.31 -1.56
N ALA A 387 12.58 16.29 -2.38
CA ALA A 387 13.52 17.08 -3.18
C ALA A 387 14.57 17.80 -2.30
N LYS A 388 14.14 18.40 -1.18
CA LYS A 388 15.05 19.09 -0.26
C LYS A 388 16.06 18.13 0.38
N GLU A 389 15.61 16.97 0.85
CA GLU A 389 16.48 15.97 1.47
C GLU A 389 17.46 15.40 0.45
N LEU A 390 16.97 14.98 -0.72
CA LEU A 390 17.80 14.46 -1.81
C LEU A 390 18.88 15.46 -2.22
N LYS A 391 18.52 16.73 -2.39
CA LYS A 391 19.49 17.81 -2.66
C LYS A 391 20.54 17.93 -1.57
N SER A 392 20.13 17.89 -0.29
CA SER A 392 21.05 18.02 0.84
C SER A 392 22.05 16.86 0.95
N ARG A 393 21.69 15.69 0.41
CA ARG A 393 22.54 14.49 0.32
C ARG A 393 23.42 14.44 -0.93
N GLY A 394 23.32 15.44 -1.81
CA GLY A 394 24.16 15.54 -3.01
C GLY A 394 23.62 14.80 -4.25
N TYR A 395 22.38 14.30 -4.22
CA TYR A 395 21.76 13.74 -5.42
C TYR A 395 21.43 14.84 -6.43
N ARG A 396 21.42 14.47 -7.71
CA ARG A 396 20.78 15.25 -8.78
C ARG A 396 19.30 14.87 -8.85
N GLY A 397 18.43 15.86 -9.01
CA GLY A 397 16.98 15.62 -8.98
C GLY A 397 16.29 16.14 -10.22
N ASN A 398 15.45 15.30 -10.82
CA ASN A 398 14.50 15.70 -11.85
C ASN A 398 13.07 15.54 -11.35
N ILE A 399 12.16 16.38 -11.86
CA ILE A 399 10.72 16.17 -11.76
C ILE A 399 10.19 15.67 -13.10
N VAL A 400 9.37 14.62 -13.05
CA VAL A 400 8.71 14.04 -14.21
C VAL A 400 7.27 14.57 -14.26
N LEU A 401 6.89 15.17 -15.39
CA LEU A 401 5.63 15.89 -15.57
C LEU A 401 4.91 15.43 -16.83
N TRP A 402 3.60 15.26 -16.76
CA TRP A 402 2.74 14.97 -17.92
C TRP A 402 1.40 15.70 -17.80
N SER A 403 0.64 15.78 -18.90
CA SER A 403 -0.54 16.63 -18.97
C SER A 403 -1.79 15.90 -18.49
N GLU A 404 -2.62 16.54 -17.65
CA GLU A 404 -3.95 15.99 -17.29
C GLU A 404 -4.86 15.81 -18.51
N LYS A 405 -4.64 16.59 -19.60
CA LYS A 405 -5.39 16.42 -20.87
C LYS A 405 -5.14 15.06 -21.51
N GLU A 406 -4.06 14.38 -21.12
CA GLU A 406 -3.78 13.01 -21.55
C GLU A 406 -4.61 11.99 -20.77
N ASN A 407 -5.48 12.37 -19.84
CA ASN A 407 -6.38 11.45 -19.11
C ASN A 407 -5.64 10.23 -18.51
N ALA A 408 -4.38 10.43 -18.11
CA ALA A 408 -3.51 9.41 -17.54
C ALA A 408 -3.38 9.64 -16.03
N GLY A 409 -3.82 8.67 -15.22
CA GLY A 409 -3.77 8.77 -13.75
C GLY A 409 -2.37 8.46 -13.22
N GLY A 410 -1.68 7.48 -13.81
CA GLY A 410 -0.28 7.14 -13.50
C GLY A 410 0.67 7.25 -14.69
N ILE A 411 1.96 7.07 -14.42
CA ILE A 411 3.01 7.02 -15.45
C ILE A 411 2.82 5.85 -16.42
N ASP A 412 2.32 4.70 -15.93
CA ASP A 412 2.00 3.53 -16.75
C ASP A 412 0.89 3.85 -17.76
N ASP A 413 -0.17 4.53 -17.32
CA ASP A 413 -1.28 4.93 -18.20
C ASP A 413 -0.83 5.88 -19.32
N LEU A 414 0.13 6.77 -19.03
CA LEU A 414 0.71 7.66 -20.04
C LEU A 414 1.50 6.88 -21.08
N LEU A 415 2.47 6.10 -20.62
CA LEU A 415 3.39 5.37 -21.50
C LEU A 415 2.67 4.31 -22.35
N LEU A 416 1.60 3.70 -21.83
CA LEU A 416 0.80 2.71 -22.55
C LEU A 416 0.21 3.25 -23.86
N LYS A 417 0.03 4.56 -23.97
CA LYS A 417 -0.46 5.22 -25.18
C LYS A 417 0.54 5.20 -26.32
N ARG A 418 1.83 5.09 -26.04
CA ARG A 418 2.95 5.08 -27.01
C ARG A 418 3.05 6.30 -27.93
N THR A 419 2.23 7.32 -27.72
CA THR A 419 2.21 8.55 -28.53
C THR A 419 2.89 9.73 -27.84
N THR A 420 3.18 9.62 -26.54
CA THR A 420 3.73 10.71 -25.74
C THR A 420 4.52 10.15 -24.59
N VAL A 421 5.66 10.80 -24.30
CA VAL A 421 6.53 10.53 -23.16
C VAL A 421 6.47 11.73 -22.20
N PRO A 422 6.67 11.53 -20.89
CA PRO A 422 6.63 12.64 -19.94
C PRO A 422 7.77 13.64 -20.14
N GLN A 423 7.55 14.89 -19.74
CA GLN A 423 8.61 15.89 -19.66
C GLN A 423 9.44 15.67 -18.40
N ILE A 424 10.76 15.55 -18.57
CA ILE A 424 11.72 15.45 -17.47
C ILE A 424 12.41 16.80 -17.32
N LYS A 425 12.28 17.45 -16.16
CA LYS A 425 12.87 18.76 -15.89
C LYS A 425 13.78 18.71 -14.68
N ARG A 426 14.95 19.32 -14.80
CA ARG A 426 15.86 19.46 -13.66
C ARG A 426 15.21 20.26 -12.54
N LEU A 427 15.30 19.72 -11.32
CA LEU A 427 14.76 20.31 -10.10
C LEU A 427 15.86 20.87 -9.19
N PHE A 428 17.00 20.19 -9.06
CA PHE A 428 18.19 20.65 -8.33
C PHE A 428 19.50 20.13 -8.90
#